data_AF-A0A7W7SE72-F1
#
_entry.id   AF-A0A7W7SE72-F1
#
_cell.length_a   1.000
_cell.length_b   1.000
_cell.length_c   1.000
_cell.angle_alpha   90.00
_cell.angle_beta   90.00
_cell.angle_gamma   90.00
#
_symmetry.space_group_name_H-M   'P 1'
#
loop_
_entity.id
_entity.type
_entity.pdbx_description
1 polymer ?
#
loop_
_entity_poly.entity_id
_entity_poly.type
_entity_poly.pdbx_seq_one_letter_code
_entity_poly.pdbx_strand_id
1 'polypeptide(L)'
;MAFLAALSAVLPAPDARAVVPMPVTIKSIDLHDGMVLKDGSTYYLYGTEYGCGFRWLDARAPWCGFGVSTAPSPDGPWSPPRLLFPPDSTDPYSGLSWQQECVSAGCFNPRMVKRSGWGADDGVWVLWFNSPSDYNRNWANAYNVMGCNSPAGPCGPTAGAPYGSYRKPPLYSCYGNGDFGLAVDATSRSLVVACTMPDSTLSVEQIDHWGTGSAGRGAAHLAELDGVEAPGIWYEPATHSWFGTYSDPICGYCSGTATGYMTADGPLGPWSAPVSLAVAGAPERGRRDISATSCGGQPRTVSVVDGQAWQGIDLWTGEANETRAGLHFEPLTYQPPRGTAGDGGLWHPPFADFHCTDQRSAGQHGRRGDAR
;
A
#
# COMPACT_ATOMS: atom_id res chain seq x y z
N MET A 1 60.67 -37.72 -5.00
CA MET A 1 59.82 -36.98 -4.05
C MET A 1 58.66 -36.40 -4.83
N ALA A 2 57.48 -37.01 -4.74
CA ALA A 2 56.25 -36.52 -5.36
C ALA A 2 55.36 -35.93 -4.26
N PHE A 3 55.02 -34.65 -4.36
CA PHE A 3 54.11 -33.98 -3.44
C PHE A 3 52.68 -34.13 -3.99
N LEU A 4 51.83 -34.87 -3.27
CA LEU A 4 50.39 -34.84 -3.45
C LEU A 4 49.86 -33.55 -2.80
N ALA A 5 49.31 -32.64 -3.60
CA ALA A 5 48.53 -31.51 -3.10
C ALA A 5 47.06 -31.97 -2.99
N ALA A 6 46.56 -32.09 -1.76
CA ALA A 6 45.15 -32.34 -1.50
C ALA A 6 44.36 -31.03 -1.68
N LEU A 7 43.48 -30.98 -2.69
CA LEU A 7 42.45 -29.94 -2.78
C LEU A 7 41.35 -30.26 -1.76
N SER A 8 41.29 -29.49 -0.67
CA SER A 8 40.10 -29.45 0.18
C SER A 8 39.02 -28.64 -0.54
N ALA A 9 37.96 -29.32 -0.96
CA ALA A 9 36.72 -28.66 -1.40
C ALA A 9 36.09 -27.96 -0.19
N VAL A 10 36.12 -26.63 -0.18
CA VAL A 10 35.33 -25.82 0.75
C VAL A 10 33.88 -25.90 0.25
N LEU A 11 33.05 -26.67 0.94
CA LEU A 11 31.61 -26.62 0.72
C LEU A 11 31.12 -25.22 1.13
N PRO A 12 30.29 -24.54 0.30
CA PRO A 12 29.70 -23.27 0.70
C PRO A 12 28.87 -23.49 1.97
N ALA A 13 29.06 -22.60 2.95
CA ALA A 13 28.24 -22.59 4.15
C ALA A 13 26.76 -22.43 3.73
N PRO A 14 25.82 -23.13 4.39
CA PRO A 14 24.40 -22.88 4.16
C PRO A 14 24.11 -21.41 4.41
N ASP A 15 23.49 -20.73 3.43
CA ASP A 15 23.08 -19.34 3.55
C ASP A 15 22.35 -19.15 4.88
N ALA A 16 22.87 -18.24 5.70
CA ALA A 16 22.19 -17.81 6.90
C ALA A 16 20.81 -17.29 6.46
N ARG A 17 19.73 -17.99 6.84
CA ARG A 17 18.37 -17.51 6.63
C ARG A 17 18.29 -16.07 7.13
N ALA A 18 17.90 -15.15 6.25
CA ALA A 18 17.65 -13.77 6.63
C ALA A 18 16.70 -13.77 7.84
N VAL A 19 17.07 -13.02 8.88
CA VAL A 19 16.22 -12.87 10.06
C VAL A 19 14.97 -12.12 9.61
N VAL A 20 13.81 -12.76 9.72
CA VAL A 20 12.50 -12.13 9.48
C VAL A 20 12.37 -11.00 10.50
N PRO A 21 12.19 -9.74 10.08
CA PRO A 21 11.94 -8.64 11.01
C PRO A 21 10.70 -8.91 11.85
N MET A 22 10.61 -8.34 13.05
CA MET A 22 9.37 -8.43 13.83
C MET A 22 8.32 -7.47 13.26
N PRO A 23 7.03 -7.84 13.27
CA PRO A 23 5.96 -6.91 12.90
C PRO A 23 5.90 -5.74 13.89
N VAL A 24 5.35 -4.62 13.41
CA VAL A 24 5.19 -3.39 14.21
C VAL A 24 3.70 -3.06 14.32
N THR A 25 3.22 -2.73 15.52
CA THR A 25 1.83 -2.28 15.73
C THR A 25 1.80 -0.93 16.42
N ILE A 26 1.09 0.03 15.84
CA ILE A 26 0.96 1.41 16.31
C ILE A 26 -0.51 1.66 16.66
N LYS A 27 -0.83 2.05 17.90
CA LYS A 27 -2.23 2.20 18.37
C LYS A 27 -2.64 3.61 18.79
N SER A 28 -1.69 4.54 18.85
CA SER A 28 -1.89 5.83 19.53
C SER A 28 -1.67 7.03 18.61
N ILE A 29 -1.77 6.84 17.30
CA ILE A 29 -1.50 7.87 16.31
C ILE A 29 -2.65 7.87 15.32
N ASP A 30 -3.26 9.03 15.16
CA ASP A 30 -4.34 9.29 14.22
C ASP A 30 -3.76 9.52 12.81
N LEU A 31 -3.22 8.46 12.20
CA LEU A 31 -2.64 8.47 10.86
C LEU A 31 -2.99 7.16 10.18
N HIS A 32 -4.15 7.11 9.55
CA HIS A 32 -4.69 5.88 8.96
C HIS A 32 -4.36 5.82 7.48
N ASP A 33 -4.59 4.68 6.83
CA ASP A 33 -4.61 4.46 5.38
C ASP A 33 -3.41 4.93 4.53
N GLY A 34 -2.35 5.41 5.19
CA GLY A 34 -1.13 5.90 4.59
C GLY A 34 -0.02 4.86 4.58
N MET A 35 1.21 5.32 4.75
CA MET A 35 2.41 4.51 4.54
C MET A 35 3.52 4.87 5.52
N VAL A 36 4.51 3.98 5.61
CA VAL A 36 5.77 4.26 6.30
C VAL A 36 6.89 4.39 5.28
N LEU A 37 7.82 5.31 5.51
CA LEU A 37 9.09 5.37 4.77
C LEU A 37 10.22 5.78 5.70
N LYS A 38 11.44 5.66 5.21
CA LYS A 38 12.64 6.15 5.90
C LYS A 38 13.45 7.05 4.97
N ASP A 39 13.91 8.19 5.50
CA ASP A 39 14.89 9.06 4.85
C ASP A 39 16.00 9.37 5.85
N GLY A 40 17.24 9.04 5.48
CA GLY A 40 18.37 9.06 6.42
C GLY A 40 18.11 8.15 7.62
N SER A 41 18.16 8.72 8.83
CA SER A 41 17.93 8.00 10.09
C SER A 41 16.50 8.15 10.62
N THR A 42 15.60 8.81 9.89
CA THR A 42 14.25 9.15 10.37
C THR A 42 13.20 8.31 9.66
N TYR A 43 12.32 7.69 10.44
CA TYR A 43 11.11 7.06 9.97
C TYR A 43 9.99 8.09 9.92
N TYR A 44 9.18 8.01 8.86
CA TYR A 44 8.02 8.87 8.65
C TYR A 44 6.80 7.98 8.48
N LEU A 45 5.77 8.26 9.28
CA LEU A 45 4.44 7.68 9.13
C LEU A 45 3.54 8.75 8.56
N TYR A 46 2.88 8.46 7.44
CA TYR A 46 1.88 9.32 6.82
C TYR A 46 0.52 8.65 6.96
N GLY A 47 -0.53 9.47 7.02
CA GLY A 47 -1.89 8.95 7.04
C GLY A 47 -2.94 10.03 7.05
N THR A 48 -4.19 9.61 6.86
CA THR A 48 -5.37 10.45 7.04
C THR A 48 -5.68 10.61 8.52
N GLU A 49 -5.93 11.84 8.96
CA GLU A 49 -6.37 12.15 10.32
C GLU A 49 -7.91 12.09 10.41
N TYR A 50 -8.44 11.65 11.55
CA TYR A 50 -9.88 11.52 11.83
C TYR A 50 -10.30 12.25 13.11
N GLY A 51 -9.33 12.67 13.94
CA GLY A 51 -9.50 13.15 15.31
C GLY A 51 -10.16 14.52 15.43
N CYS A 52 -10.31 15.26 14.34
CA CYS A 52 -11.15 16.45 14.28
C CYS A 52 -12.65 16.13 14.20
N GLY A 53 -13.02 14.86 14.08
CA GLY A 53 -14.41 14.40 13.99
C GLY A 53 -14.86 13.97 12.59
N PHE A 54 -13.93 13.67 11.67
CA PHE A 54 -14.30 13.15 10.34
C PHE A 54 -15.13 11.88 10.47
N ARG A 55 -16.18 11.77 9.65
CA ARG A 55 -17.05 10.59 9.57
C ARG A 55 -17.28 10.28 8.11
N TRP A 56 -16.91 9.09 7.69
CA TRP A 56 -17.08 8.67 6.31
C TRP A 56 -18.57 8.66 5.93
N LEU A 57 -18.87 9.14 4.73
CA LEU A 57 -20.21 9.34 4.17
C LEU A 57 -21.09 10.35 4.92
N ASP A 58 -20.53 11.14 5.84
CA ASP A 58 -21.20 12.27 6.47
C ASP A 58 -20.72 13.59 5.86
N ALA A 59 -21.57 14.21 5.03
CA ALA A 59 -21.28 15.49 4.39
C ALA A 59 -21.15 16.68 5.36
N ARG A 60 -21.51 16.50 6.64
CA ARG A 60 -21.39 17.54 7.67
C ARG A 60 -20.12 17.40 8.51
N ALA A 61 -19.44 16.25 8.43
CA ALA A 61 -18.23 16.02 9.20
C ALA A 61 -17.04 16.79 8.57
N PRO A 62 -16.16 17.39 9.38
CA PRO A 62 -14.95 18.03 8.89
C PRO A 62 -13.97 16.99 8.34
N TRP A 63 -13.03 17.41 7.49
CA TRP A 63 -11.96 16.56 6.98
C TRP A 63 -10.68 17.01 7.67
N CYS A 64 -10.01 16.11 8.38
CA CYS A 64 -8.97 16.52 9.32
C CYS A 64 -7.61 16.75 8.66
N GLY A 65 -7.45 16.33 7.41
CA GLY A 65 -6.20 16.48 6.69
C GLY A 65 -5.39 15.20 6.60
N PHE A 66 -4.27 15.32 5.91
CA PHE A 66 -3.21 14.32 5.95
C PHE A 66 -2.11 14.78 6.88
N GLY A 67 -1.69 13.90 7.77
CA GLY A 67 -0.63 14.17 8.71
C GLY A 67 0.63 13.39 8.43
N VAL A 68 1.69 13.78 9.13
CA VAL A 68 2.96 13.06 9.21
C VAL A 68 3.46 13.03 10.64
N SER A 69 3.93 11.87 11.06
CA SER A 69 4.65 11.66 12.32
C SER A 69 6.05 11.13 12.04
N THR A 70 7.00 11.42 12.93
CA THR A 70 8.40 11.01 12.80
C THR A 70 8.88 10.20 14.00
N ALA A 71 9.78 9.25 13.76
CA ALA A 71 10.38 8.43 14.80
C ALA A 71 11.84 8.05 14.48
N PRO A 72 12.67 7.74 15.49
CA PRO A 72 14.01 7.20 15.29
C PRO A 72 14.03 5.70 14.95
N SER A 73 12.92 4.98 15.19
CA SER A 73 12.74 3.57 14.84
C SER A 73 11.28 3.30 14.41
N PRO A 74 11.01 2.14 13.76
CA PRO A 74 9.64 1.76 13.39
C PRO A 74 8.67 1.67 14.58
N ASP A 75 9.15 1.27 15.75
CA ASP A 75 8.33 1.14 16.97
C ASP A 75 8.07 2.48 17.67
N GLY A 76 8.71 3.57 17.23
CA GLY A 76 8.61 4.88 17.85
C GLY A 76 9.77 5.22 18.81
N PRO A 77 9.58 6.14 19.77
CA PRO A 77 8.37 6.93 19.97
C PRO A 77 8.12 7.82 18.76
N TRP A 78 6.86 7.88 18.35
CA TRP A 78 6.42 8.72 17.24
C TRP A 78 6.04 10.11 17.74
N SER A 79 6.39 11.15 16.98
CA SER A 79 6.00 12.52 17.27
C SER A 79 4.48 12.72 17.15
N PRO A 80 3.89 13.75 17.76
CA PRO A 80 2.54 14.18 17.42
C PRO A 80 2.41 14.41 15.89
N PRO A 81 1.31 14.00 15.26
CA PRO A 81 1.05 14.30 13.85
C PRO A 81 1.09 15.80 13.57
N ARG A 82 1.61 16.14 12.39
CA ARG A 82 1.54 17.49 11.82
C ARG A 82 0.97 17.42 10.42
N LEU A 83 0.13 18.37 10.06
CA LEU A 83 -0.49 18.43 8.74
C LEU A 83 0.53 18.66 7.63
N LEU A 84 0.36 17.96 6.51
CA LEU A 84 1.14 18.15 5.28
C LEU A 84 0.72 19.41 4.53
N PHE A 85 -0.56 19.76 4.59
CA PHE A 85 -1.11 21.02 4.08
C PHE A 85 -2.41 21.38 4.83
N PRO A 86 -2.81 22.66 4.87
CA PRO A 86 -4.02 23.08 5.56
C PRO A 86 -5.30 22.57 4.87
N PRO A 87 -6.27 21.97 5.58
CA PRO A 87 -7.57 21.59 5.01
C PRO A 87 -8.35 22.75 4.37
N ASP A 88 -8.17 23.97 4.84
CA ASP A 88 -8.82 25.17 4.28
C ASP A 88 -8.12 25.72 3.03
N SER A 89 -6.96 25.17 2.64
CA SER A 89 -6.29 25.56 1.41
C SER A 89 -7.07 25.13 0.16
N THR A 90 -6.93 25.90 -0.91
CA THR A 90 -7.63 25.68 -2.17
C THR A 90 -7.08 24.47 -2.92
N ASP A 91 -7.96 23.58 -3.35
CA ASP A 91 -7.72 22.65 -4.44
C ASP A 91 -7.69 23.42 -5.78
N PRO A 92 -6.55 23.53 -6.45
CA PRO A 92 -6.45 24.27 -7.71
C PRO A 92 -7.24 23.66 -8.86
N TYR A 93 -7.65 22.40 -8.79
CA TYR A 93 -8.44 21.75 -9.84
C TYR A 93 -9.91 22.16 -9.79
N SER A 94 -10.55 22.01 -8.63
CA SER A 94 -11.98 22.33 -8.46
C SER A 94 -12.24 23.79 -8.08
N GLY A 95 -11.25 24.48 -7.49
CA GLY A 95 -11.40 25.80 -6.87
C GLY A 95 -12.08 25.77 -5.48
N LEU A 96 -12.43 24.58 -4.97
CA LEU A 96 -12.94 24.39 -3.62
C LEU A 96 -11.78 24.40 -2.61
N SER A 97 -12.07 24.53 -1.31
CA SER A 97 -11.08 24.13 -0.30
C SER A 97 -11.02 22.60 -0.19
N TRP A 98 -9.89 22.04 0.25
CA TRP A 98 -9.81 20.61 0.55
C TRP A 98 -10.85 20.17 1.58
N GLN A 99 -11.18 21.04 2.52
CA GLN A 99 -12.25 20.84 3.48
C GLN A 99 -13.62 20.67 2.79
N GLN A 100 -13.89 21.37 1.69
CA GLN A 100 -15.12 21.21 0.92
C GLN A 100 -15.06 20.02 -0.04
N GLU A 101 -13.90 19.74 -0.63
CA GLU A 101 -13.71 18.63 -1.56
C GLU A 101 -13.82 17.27 -0.83
N CYS A 102 -13.22 17.18 0.36
CA CYS A 102 -13.05 15.93 1.09
C CYS A 102 -14.17 15.63 2.12
N VAL A 103 -15.25 16.41 2.18
CA VAL A 103 -16.42 16.03 3.01
C VAL A 103 -17.17 14.84 2.42
N SER A 104 -17.89 14.08 3.25
CA SER A 104 -18.64 12.88 2.86
C SER A 104 -17.75 11.75 2.32
N ALA A 105 -17.37 11.80 1.05
CA ALA A 105 -16.64 10.72 0.40
C ALA A 105 -15.20 10.59 0.92
N GLY A 106 -14.66 11.63 1.57
CA GLY A 106 -13.32 11.66 2.14
C GLY A 106 -12.24 12.04 1.14
N CYS A 107 -11.04 12.24 1.65
CA CYS A 107 -9.78 12.14 0.91
C CYS A 107 -8.86 11.23 1.71
N PHE A 108 -8.17 10.35 1.02
CA PHE A 108 -7.58 9.14 1.59
C PHE A 108 -6.22 8.81 0.97
N ASN A 109 -5.58 7.75 1.48
CA ASN A 109 -4.37 7.13 0.94
C ASN A 109 -3.23 8.12 0.64
N PRO A 110 -2.75 8.94 1.60
CA PRO A 110 -1.57 9.75 1.36
C PRO A 110 -0.34 8.85 1.14
N ARG A 111 0.27 8.97 -0.04
CA ARG A 111 1.51 8.29 -0.43
C ARG A 111 2.58 9.32 -0.68
N MET A 112 3.62 9.32 0.14
CA MET A 112 4.79 10.18 -0.02
C MET A 112 5.92 9.43 -0.74
N VAL A 113 6.46 10.02 -1.81
CA VAL A 113 7.62 9.47 -2.51
C VAL A 113 8.67 10.55 -2.75
N LYS A 114 9.94 10.19 -2.59
CA LYS A 114 11.06 11.04 -2.99
C LYS A 114 11.42 10.73 -4.44
N ARG A 115 11.56 11.75 -5.28
CA ARG A 115 12.09 11.63 -6.64
C ARG A 115 13.61 11.46 -6.62
N SER A 116 14.04 10.26 -6.24
CA SER A 116 15.43 9.86 -6.05
C SER A 116 15.64 8.45 -6.59
N GLY A 117 16.63 8.25 -7.45
CA GLY A 117 16.88 6.99 -8.16
C GLY A 117 15.96 6.75 -9.38
N TRP A 118 14.99 7.63 -9.62
CA TRP A 118 14.03 7.54 -10.72
C TRP A 118 13.63 8.92 -11.24
N GLY A 119 13.02 8.95 -12.42
CA GLY A 119 12.52 10.17 -13.05
C GLY A 119 13.62 11.22 -13.25
N ALA A 120 13.31 12.46 -12.86
CA ALA A 120 14.25 13.57 -12.88
C ALA A 120 15.38 13.47 -11.84
N ASP A 121 15.23 12.62 -10.81
CA ASP A 121 16.25 12.33 -9.79
C ASP A 121 16.81 13.60 -9.08
N ASP A 122 15.93 14.51 -8.71
CA ASP A 122 16.26 15.83 -8.15
C ASP A 122 15.90 15.98 -6.66
N GLY A 123 15.51 14.89 -6.02
CA GLY A 123 15.25 14.82 -4.57
C GLY A 123 13.93 15.45 -4.13
N VAL A 124 13.07 15.86 -5.06
CA VAL A 124 11.76 16.46 -4.74
C VAL A 124 10.85 15.45 -4.05
N TRP A 125 10.17 15.89 -3.00
CA TRP A 125 9.13 15.11 -2.33
C TRP A 125 7.80 15.33 -3.01
N VAL A 126 7.11 14.24 -3.32
CA VAL A 126 5.85 14.22 -4.04
C VAL A 126 4.82 13.46 -3.22
N LEU A 127 3.74 14.14 -2.84
CA LEU A 127 2.58 13.57 -2.19
C LEU A 127 1.53 13.21 -3.24
N TRP A 128 1.13 11.95 -3.26
CA TRP A 128 -0.05 11.46 -3.96
C TRP A 128 -1.17 11.16 -2.96
N PHE A 129 -2.42 11.38 -3.35
CA PHE A 129 -3.60 10.97 -2.57
C PHE A 129 -4.83 10.88 -3.47
N ASN A 130 -5.91 10.26 -3.01
CA ASN A 130 -7.19 10.23 -3.73
C ASN A 130 -8.25 11.11 -3.05
N SER A 131 -9.05 11.78 -3.88
CA SER A 131 -10.28 12.50 -3.53
C SER A 131 -11.44 11.89 -4.34
N PRO A 132 -12.13 10.85 -3.81
CA PRO A 132 -13.24 10.22 -4.52
C PRO A 132 -14.37 11.17 -4.94
N SER A 133 -14.52 12.31 -4.26
CA SER A 133 -15.48 13.36 -4.62
C SER A 133 -15.30 13.91 -6.03
N ASP A 134 -14.07 14.00 -6.55
CA ASP A 134 -13.81 14.43 -7.92
C ASP A 134 -14.49 13.49 -8.91
N TYR A 135 -14.24 12.19 -8.77
CA TYR A 135 -14.83 11.18 -9.63
C TYR A 135 -16.36 11.15 -9.53
N ASN A 136 -16.90 11.21 -8.31
CA ASN A 136 -18.34 11.22 -8.07
C ASN A 136 -19.03 12.44 -8.72
N ARG A 137 -18.33 13.58 -8.78
CA ARG A 137 -18.88 14.84 -9.30
C ARG A 137 -18.80 14.94 -10.82
N ASN A 138 -17.70 14.53 -11.44
CA ASN A 138 -17.45 14.79 -12.86
C ASN A 138 -16.72 13.68 -13.62
N TRP A 139 -16.56 12.49 -13.02
CA TRP A 139 -15.83 11.35 -13.59
C TRP A 139 -14.35 11.66 -13.91
N ALA A 140 -13.78 12.73 -13.35
CA ALA A 140 -12.33 12.91 -13.33
C ALA A 140 -11.71 11.87 -12.39
N ASN A 141 -10.50 11.41 -12.72
CA ASN A 141 -9.79 10.51 -11.80
C ASN A 141 -9.65 11.16 -10.42
N ALA A 142 -9.72 10.36 -9.36
CA ALA A 142 -9.70 10.90 -7.98
C ALA A 142 -8.31 11.36 -7.54
N TYR A 143 -7.26 11.04 -8.27
CA TYR A 143 -5.89 11.23 -7.80
C TYR A 143 -5.48 12.69 -7.87
N ASN A 144 -4.63 13.06 -6.92
CA ASN A 144 -4.09 14.40 -6.78
C ASN A 144 -2.61 14.28 -6.42
N VAL A 145 -1.79 15.18 -6.98
CA VAL A 145 -0.34 15.17 -6.76
C VAL A 145 0.12 16.54 -6.31
N MET A 146 0.90 16.59 -5.23
CA MET A 146 1.50 17.81 -4.70
C MET A 146 3.00 17.68 -4.55
N GLY A 147 3.75 18.71 -4.91
CA GLY A 147 5.15 18.84 -4.51
C GLY A 147 5.28 19.38 -3.09
N CYS A 148 6.27 18.90 -2.35
CA CYS A 148 6.52 19.24 -0.95
C CYS A 148 7.95 19.75 -0.75
N ASN A 149 8.11 20.71 0.17
CA ASN A 149 9.42 21.30 0.47
C ASN A 149 10.29 20.42 1.40
N SER A 150 9.72 19.37 1.99
CA SER A 150 10.41 18.37 2.81
C SER A 150 9.58 17.08 2.88
N PRO A 151 10.13 15.94 3.35
CA PRO A 151 9.33 14.72 3.51
C PRO A 151 8.11 14.94 4.38
N ALA A 152 8.23 15.81 5.39
CA ALA A 152 7.14 16.10 6.29
C ALA A 152 6.44 17.44 5.99
N GLY A 153 6.48 17.87 4.72
CA GLY A 153 5.79 19.08 4.24
C GLY A 153 6.52 20.40 4.56
N PRO A 154 5.86 21.55 4.34
CA PRO A 154 4.51 21.67 3.76
C PRO A 154 4.47 21.23 2.29
N CYS A 155 3.30 20.80 1.85
CA CYS A 155 2.98 20.35 0.50
C CYS A 155 2.00 21.30 -0.19
N GLY A 156 1.96 21.24 -1.52
CA GLY A 156 0.97 21.96 -2.32
C GLY A 156 1.39 23.39 -2.64
N PRO A 157 0.56 24.15 -3.39
CA PRO A 157 0.92 25.48 -3.89
C PRO A 157 1.19 26.49 -2.77
N THR A 158 0.49 26.36 -1.63
CA THR A 158 0.65 27.22 -0.46
C THR A 158 2.00 27.02 0.24
N ALA A 159 2.66 25.88 0.02
CA ALA A 159 4.03 25.66 0.49
C ALA A 159 5.04 26.60 -0.18
N GLY A 160 4.71 27.13 -1.37
CA GLY A 160 5.58 28.03 -2.12
C GLY A 160 6.89 27.40 -2.59
N ALA A 161 7.79 28.24 -3.09
CA ALA A 161 9.10 27.80 -3.57
C ALA A 161 9.92 27.06 -2.49
N PRO A 162 10.79 26.10 -2.87
CA PRO A 162 11.12 25.74 -4.25
C PRO A 162 10.19 24.71 -4.91
N TYR A 163 9.46 23.89 -4.14
CA TYR A 163 8.78 22.70 -4.69
C TYR A 163 7.26 22.65 -4.48
N GLY A 164 6.70 23.60 -3.73
CA GLY A 164 5.25 23.73 -3.54
C GLY A 164 4.52 23.84 -4.87
N SER A 165 3.77 22.79 -5.21
CA SER A 165 3.11 22.64 -6.51
C SER A 165 1.92 21.70 -6.42
N TYR A 166 1.04 21.74 -7.42
CA TYR A 166 -0.09 20.84 -7.55
C TYR A 166 -0.23 20.40 -9.00
N ARG A 167 -0.63 19.15 -9.21
CA ARG A 167 -1.05 18.62 -10.50
C ARG A 167 -2.19 17.65 -10.32
N LYS A 168 -3.26 17.85 -11.09
CA LYS A 168 -4.25 16.81 -11.37
C LYS A 168 -3.64 15.87 -12.43
N PRO A 169 -3.28 14.63 -12.11
CA PRO A 169 -2.57 13.77 -13.03
C PRO A 169 -3.51 13.34 -14.18
N PRO A 170 -3.10 13.47 -15.45
CA PRO A 170 -3.85 12.87 -16.56
C PRO A 170 -3.55 11.37 -16.62
N LEU A 171 -4.38 10.55 -15.98
CA LEU A 171 -4.26 9.09 -15.94
C LEU A 171 -5.25 8.42 -16.89
N TYR A 172 -4.86 7.28 -17.46
CA TYR A 172 -5.62 6.58 -18.50
C TYR A 172 -5.98 5.14 -18.14
N SER A 173 -5.13 4.43 -17.41
CA SER A 173 -5.41 3.10 -16.87
C SER A 173 -5.94 3.22 -15.43
N CYS A 174 -5.37 4.13 -14.64
CA CYS A 174 -5.82 4.47 -13.30
C CYS A 174 -6.74 5.69 -13.30
N TYR A 175 -7.83 5.63 -14.07
CA TYR A 175 -8.76 6.76 -14.23
C TYR A 175 -9.90 6.79 -13.18
N GLY A 176 -9.94 5.80 -12.28
CA GLY A 176 -11.00 5.62 -11.29
C GLY A 176 -10.85 6.47 -10.01
N ASN A 177 -11.49 5.98 -8.94
CA ASN A 177 -11.54 6.65 -7.63
C ASN A 177 -10.97 5.85 -6.46
N GLY A 178 -10.55 4.61 -6.70
CA GLY A 178 -10.24 3.68 -5.63
C GLY A 178 -8.89 3.92 -4.96
N ASP A 179 -8.58 3.03 -4.03
CA ASP A 179 -7.30 3.00 -3.34
C ASP A 179 -6.14 2.73 -4.31
N PHE A 180 -4.93 3.10 -3.87
CA PHE A 180 -3.75 2.91 -4.70
C PHE A 180 -2.47 2.69 -3.88
N GLY A 181 -1.50 2.08 -4.56
CA GLY A 181 -0.13 1.88 -4.12
C GLY A 181 0.85 2.42 -5.15
N LEU A 182 2.06 2.74 -4.69
CA LEU A 182 3.14 3.26 -5.52
C LEU A 182 4.38 2.38 -5.40
N ALA A 183 5.09 2.18 -6.50
CA ALA A 183 6.40 1.55 -6.49
C ALA A 183 7.31 2.18 -7.54
N VAL A 184 8.62 2.08 -7.30
CA VAL A 184 9.63 2.51 -8.27
C VAL A 184 10.04 1.29 -9.09
N ASP A 185 9.87 1.37 -10.41
CA ASP A 185 10.47 0.44 -11.35
C ASP A 185 11.89 0.89 -11.69
N ALA A 186 12.87 0.21 -11.12
CA ALA A 186 14.29 0.49 -11.36
C ALA A 186 14.70 0.27 -12.82
N THR A 187 14.02 -0.61 -13.56
CA THR A 187 14.36 -0.92 -14.96
C THR A 187 14.03 0.25 -15.88
N SER A 188 12.82 0.81 -15.75
CA SER A 188 12.41 1.98 -16.51
C SER A 188 12.82 3.31 -15.85
N ARG A 189 13.27 3.29 -14.59
CA ARG A 189 13.48 4.46 -13.74
C ARG A 189 12.22 5.33 -13.65
N SER A 190 11.06 4.69 -13.55
CA SER A 190 9.77 5.37 -13.40
C SER A 190 9.06 4.93 -12.13
N LEU A 191 8.21 5.80 -11.62
CA LEU A 191 7.18 5.42 -10.67
C LEU A 191 6.07 4.64 -11.41
N VAL A 192 5.45 3.68 -10.76
CA VAL A 192 4.24 3.00 -11.20
C VAL A 192 3.17 3.13 -10.11
N VAL A 193 1.93 3.32 -10.53
CA VAL A 193 0.76 3.36 -9.64
C VAL A 193 -0.09 2.12 -9.92
N ALA A 194 -0.36 1.33 -8.88
CA ALA A 194 -1.39 0.29 -8.93
C ALA A 194 -2.65 0.85 -8.26
N CYS A 195 -3.82 0.64 -8.85
CA CYS A 195 -5.05 1.30 -8.43
C CYS A 195 -6.25 0.36 -8.48
N THR A 196 -7.19 0.56 -7.56
CA THR A 196 -8.52 -0.02 -7.60
C THR A 196 -9.40 0.76 -8.57
N MET A 197 -10.10 0.03 -9.44
CA MET A 197 -11.01 0.58 -10.43
C MET A 197 -12.46 0.54 -9.93
N PRO A 198 -13.37 1.36 -10.53
CA PRO A 198 -14.77 1.46 -10.09
C PRO A 198 -15.56 0.13 -10.19
N ASP A 199 -15.10 -0.79 -11.03
CA ASP A 199 -15.64 -2.15 -11.16
C ASP A 199 -15.00 -3.15 -10.18
N SER A 200 -14.26 -2.67 -9.18
CA SER A 200 -13.54 -3.46 -8.18
C SER A 200 -12.49 -4.40 -8.78
N THR A 201 -11.93 -4.04 -9.94
CA THR A 201 -10.75 -4.66 -10.52
C THR A 201 -9.49 -3.85 -10.21
N LEU A 202 -8.31 -4.38 -10.50
CA LEU A 202 -7.05 -3.65 -10.35
C LEU A 202 -6.49 -3.24 -11.71
N SER A 203 -5.86 -2.06 -11.75
CA SER A 203 -5.09 -1.57 -12.90
C SER A 203 -3.71 -1.07 -12.44
N VAL A 204 -2.80 -0.89 -13.39
CA VAL A 204 -1.48 -0.29 -13.16
C VAL A 204 -1.14 0.71 -14.26
N GLU A 205 -0.47 1.79 -13.91
CA GLU A 205 -0.03 2.80 -14.86
C GLU A 205 1.40 3.27 -14.57
N GLN A 206 2.21 3.40 -15.61
CA GLN A 206 3.53 3.99 -15.51
C GLN A 206 3.41 5.51 -15.47
N ILE A 207 4.15 6.12 -14.55
CA ILE A 207 4.13 7.55 -14.30
C ILE A 207 5.31 8.24 -15.02
N ASP A 208 5.05 9.47 -15.45
CA ASP A 208 5.99 10.34 -16.15
C ASP A 208 7.26 10.61 -15.34
N HIS A 209 8.26 11.18 -16.02
CA HIS A 209 9.57 11.43 -15.40
C HIS A 209 9.52 12.43 -14.23
N TRP A 210 8.43 13.20 -14.10
CA TRP A 210 8.21 14.09 -12.98
C TRP A 210 7.51 13.39 -11.82
N GLY A 211 6.96 12.19 -11.99
CA GLY A 211 6.22 11.54 -10.92
C GLY A 211 4.86 12.18 -10.65
N THR A 212 4.26 12.85 -11.65
CA THR A 212 3.05 13.68 -11.44
C THR A 212 1.96 13.49 -12.50
N GLY A 213 2.16 12.59 -13.46
CA GLY A 213 1.18 12.28 -14.51
C GLY A 213 1.52 10.99 -15.24
N SER A 214 0.72 10.61 -16.23
CA SER A 214 0.95 9.38 -16.99
C SER A 214 2.16 9.45 -17.94
N ALA A 215 2.85 8.32 -18.08
CA ALA A 215 3.81 8.07 -19.16
C ALA A 215 3.16 7.47 -20.43
N GLY A 216 1.83 7.32 -20.45
CA GLY A 216 1.06 6.78 -21.58
C GLY A 216 1.09 5.25 -21.72
N ARG A 217 1.45 4.53 -20.65
CA ARG A 217 1.51 3.06 -20.62
C ARG A 217 0.91 2.52 -19.33
N GLY A 218 0.12 1.46 -19.45
CA GLY A 218 -0.51 0.80 -18.31
C GLY A 218 -1.15 -0.53 -18.71
N ALA A 219 -1.71 -1.21 -17.73
CA ALA A 219 -2.48 -2.43 -17.90
C ALA A 219 -3.71 -2.41 -16.98
N ALA A 220 -4.75 -3.12 -17.37
CA ALA A 220 -6.01 -3.22 -16.63
C ALA A 220 -6.34 -4.69 -16.35
N HIS A 221 -7.30 -4.92 -15.44
CA HIS A 221 -7.75 -6.25 -15.03
C HIS A 221 -6.60 -7.16 -14.59
N LEU A 222 -5.76 -6.64 -13.68
CA LEU A 222 -4.57 -7.37 -13.24
C LEU A 222 -4.96 -8.72 -12.63
N ALA A 223 -4.33 -9.79 -13.13
CA ALA A 223 -4.57 -11.17 -12.72
C ALA A 223 -6.04 -11.63 -12.82
N GLU A 224 -6.86 -10.97 -13.65
CA GLU A 224 -8.31 -11.23 -13.77
C GLU A 224 -9.05 -11.14 -12.42
N LEU A 225 -8.52 -10.35 -11.48
CA LEU A 225 -9.11 -10.17 -10.16
C LEU A 225 -10.32 -9.24 -10.22
N ASP A 226 -11.35 -9.62 -9.46
CA ASP A 226 -12.57 -8.85 -9.24
C ASP A 226 -12.97 -8.81 -7.76
N GLY A 227 -13.75 -7.79 -7.40
CA GLY A 227 -14.19 -7.58 -6.03
C GLY A 227 -13.03 -7.43 -5.05
N VAL A 228 -11.92 -6.80 -5.46
CA VAL A 228 -10.72 -6.55 -4.65
C VAL A 228 -10.41 -5.05 -4.59
N GLU A 229 -9.60 -4.64 -3.61
CA GLU A 229 -9.15 -3.24 -3.51
C GLU A 229 -7.77 -3.11 -2.84
N ALA A 230 -7.39 -1.87 -2.51
CA ALA A 230 -6.21 -1.55 -1.71
C ALA A 230 -4.90 -2.21 -2.20
N PRO A 231 -4.51 -1.97 -3.47
CA PRO A 231 -3.32 -2.60 -4.02
C PRO A 231 -2.04 -2.00 -3.43
N GLY A 232 -1.09 -2.86 -3.09
CA GLY A 232 0.33 -2.52 -2.96
C GLY A 232 1.14 -3.36 -3.93
N ILE A 233 2.19 -2.80 -4.53
CA ILE A 233 3.10 -3.54 -5.42
C ILE A 233 4.56 -3.25 -5.05
N TRP A 234 5.45 -4.19 -5.30
CA TRP A 234 6.89 -4.01 -5.14
C TRP A 234 7.67 -4.99 -6.02
N TYR A 235 8.96 -4.71 -6.20
CA TYR A 235 9.90 -5.64 -6.80
C TYR A 235 10.58 -6.47 -5.71
N GLU A 236 10.53 -7.79 -5.82
CA GLU A 236 11.20 -8.74 -4.93
C GLU A 236 12.55 -9.17 -5.53
N PRO A 237 13.69 -8.70 -4.98
CA PRO A 237 15.00 -9.04 -5.50
C PRO A 237 15.33 -10.53 -5.38
N ALA A 238 14.79 -11.24 -4.38
CA ALA A 238 15.10 -12.65 -4.16
C ALA A 238 14.61 -13.55 -5.31
N THR A 239 13.53 -13.18 -5.99
CA THR A 239 12.97 -13.94 -7.11
C THR A 239 13.12 -13.25 -8.46
N HIS A 240 13.56 -11.99 -8.47
CA HIS A 240 13.53 -11.10 -9.63
C HIS A 240 12.12 -10.94 -10.22
N SER A 241 11.10 -10.84 -9.36
CA SER A 241 9.70 -10.73 -9.78
C SER A 241 9.02 -9.54 -9.13
N TRP A 242 7.99 -9.04 -9.77
CA TRP A 242 7.05 -8.12 -9.16
C TRP A 242 6.01 -8.89 -8.37
N PHE A 243 5.70 -8.40 -7.19
CA PHE A 243 4.60 -8.87 -6.36
C PHE A 243 3.61 -7.75 -6.13
N GLY A 244 2.37 -8.14 -5.91
CA GLY A 244 1.31 -7.26 -5.45
C GLY A 244 0.50 -7.91 -4.35
N THR A 245 0.02 -7.11 -3.42
CA THR A 245 -0.99 -7.48 -2.43
C THR A 245 -2.23 -6.64 -2.60
N TYR A 246 -3.36 -7.13 -2.10
CA TYR A 246 -4.66 -6.46 -2.18
C TYR A 246 -5.61 -7.00 -1.11
N SER A 247 -6.66 -6.24 -0.81
CA SER A 247 -7.79 -6.69 0.01
C SER A 247 -8.70 -7.59 -0.81
N ASP A 248 -9.06 -8.75 -0.25
CA ASP A 248 -10.03 -9.68 -0.84
C ASP A 248 -11.09 -10.10 0.23
N PRO A 249 -12.34 -9.65 0.13
CA PRO A 249 -12.90 -8.77 -0.90
C PRO A 249 -12.57 -7.28 -0.68
N ILE A 250 -13.11 -6.44 -1.57
CA ILE A 250 -13.35 -5.01 -1.35
C ILE A 250 -14.27 -4.80 -0.14
N CYS A 251 -13.89 -3.93 0.79
CA CYS A 251 -14.71 -3.48 1.92
C CYS A 251 -14.14 -2.25 2.66
N GLY A 252 -14.82 -1.12 2.60
CA GLY A 252 -14.48 0.06 3.40
C GLY A 252 -14.62 -0.19 4.91
N TYR A 253 -13.55 0.08 5.66
CA TYR A 253 -13.47 -0.05 7.14
C TYR A 253 -13.80 -1.44 7.69
N CYS A 254 -13.62 -2.50 6.90
CA CYS A 254 -13.77 -3.85 7.42
C CYS A 254 -12.66 -4.21 8.42
N SER A 255 -13.06 -4.95 9.45
CA SER A 255 -12.12 -5.68 10.31
C SER A 255 -12.02 -7.13 9.81
N GLY A 256 -10.78 -7.62 9.66
CA GLY A 256 -10.53 -9.03 9.38
C GLY A 256 -10.67 -9.44 7.91
N THR A 257 -10.33 -8.58 6.96
CA THR A 257 -10.37 -8.91 5.51
C THR A 257 -9.12 -9.70 5.09
N ALA A 258 -9.20 -10.53 4.05
CA ALA A 258 -8.02 -11.25 3.58
C ALA A 258 -7.02 -10.33 2.84
N THR A 259 -5.73 -10.65 2.95
CA THR A 259 -4.66 -10.13 2.11
C THR A 259 -4.36 -11.15 1.02
N GLY A 260 -4.76 -10.85 -0.21
CA GLY A 260 -4.42 -11.63 -1.39
C GLY A 260 -3.07 -11.25 -1.98
N TYR A 261 -2.56 -12.04 -2.94
CA TYR A 261 -1.36 -11.69 -3.71
C TYR A 261 -1.41 -12.08 -5.19
N MET A 262 -0.62 -11.34 -5.97
CA MET A 262 -0.37 -11.58 -7.40
C MET A 262 1.10 -11.35 -7.74
N THR A 263 1.56 -11.89 -8.86
CA THR A 263 2.95 -11.77 -9.35
C THR A 263 3.01 -11.42 -10.83
N ALA A 264 4.13 -10.81 -11.25
CA ALA A 264 4.44 -10.53 -12.65
C ALA A 264 5.97 -10.47 -12.87
N ASP A 265 6.41 -10.60 -14.13
CA ASP A 265 7.82 -10.40 -14.50
C ASP A 265 8.20 -8.91 -14.58
N GLY A 266 7.21 -8.04 -14.81
CA GLY A 266 7.35 -6.60 -14.88
C GLY A 266 6.18 -5.88 -14.21
N PRO A 267 6.31 -4.59 -13.88
CA PRO A 267 5.26 -3.88 -13.13
C PRO A 267 3.98 -3.71 -13.95
N LEU A 268 4.08 -3.73 -15.29
CA LEU A 268 2.94 -3.65 -16.20
C LEU A 268 2.34 -5.02 -16.56
N GLY A 269 2.79 -6.09 -15.91
CA GLY A 269 2.31 -7.45 -16.13
C GLY A 269 3.05 -8.22 -17.23
N PRO A 270 2.49 -9.36 -17.68
CA PRO A 270 1.19 -9.91 -17.26
C PRO A 270 1.21 -10.29 -15.77
N TRP A 271 0.13 -9.96 -15.07
CA TRP A 271 -0.06 -10.30 -13.66
C TRP A 271 -0.83 -11.61 -13.53
N SER A 272 -0.49 -12.41 -12.51
CA SER A 272 -1.15 -13.68 -12.22
C SER A 272 -1.38 -13.84 -10.72
N ALA A 273 -2.53 -14.39 -10.33
CA ALA A 273 -2.82 -14.77 -8.95
C ALA A 273 -3.06 -16.29 -8.89
N PRO A 274 -2.67 -16.98 -7.80
CA PRO A 274 -2.92 -18.41 -7.67
C PRO A 274 -4.43 -18.73 -7.71
N VAL A 275 -4.81 -19.66 -8.57
CA VAL A 275 -6.17 -20.20 -8.60
C VAL A 275 -6.31 -21.34 -7.60
N SER A 276 -7.42 -21.39 -6.86
CA SER A 276 -7.76 -22.57 -6.08
C SER A 276 -8.08 -23.73 -7.03
N LEU A 277 -7.46 -24.90 -6.81
CA LEU A 277 -7.88 -26.11 -7.50
C LEU A 277 -9.27 -26.50 -6.98
N ALA A 278 -10.16 -26.90 -7.88
CA ALA A 278 -11.51 -27.37 -7.57
C ALA A 278 -11.52 -28.71 -6.81
N VAL A 279 -10.95 -28.72 -5.60
CA VAL A 279 -11.04 -29.82 -4.64
C VAL A 279 -12.27 -29.55 -3.78
N ALA A 280 -13.13 -30.57 -3.61
CA ALA A 280 -14.37 -30.43 -2.84
C ALA A 280 -14.08 -29.85 -1.43
N GLY A 281 -14.68 -28.69 -1.14
CA GLY A 281 -14.53 -28.00 0.14
C GLY A 281 -13.37 -27.01 0.26
N ALA A 282 -12.51 -26.88 -0.76
CA ALA A 282 -11.47 -25.85 -0.77
C ALA A 282 -12.10 -24.46 -1.00
N PRO A 283 -11.69 -23.41 -0.25
CA PRO A 283 -12.15 -22.05 -0.52
C PRO A 283 -11.73 -21.61 -1.92
N GLU A 284 -12.66 -21.06 -2.68
CA GLU A 284 -12.45 -20.58 -4.06
C GLU A 284 -11.25 -19.62 -4.21
N ARG A 285 -10.94 -18.87 -3.15
CA ARG A 285 -9.90 -17.84 -3.10
C ARG A 285 -8.70 -18.22 -2.22
N GLY A 286 -8.75 -19.36 -1.53
CA GLY A 286 -7.81 -19.66 -0.44
C GLY A 286 -6.34 -19.83 -0.86
N ARG A 287 -6.02 -20.08 -2.14
CA ARG A 287 -4.62 -20.19 -2.58
C ARG A 287 -3.93 -18.86 -2.83
N ARG A 288 -4.70 -17.80 -3.11
CA ARG A 288 -4.15 -16.46 -3.34
C ARG A 288 -4.08 -15.63 -2.06
N ASP A 289 -4.60 -16.11 -0.94
CA ASP A 289 -4.54 -15.39 0.33
C ASP A 289 -3.21 -15.68 1.06
N ILE A 290 -2.47 -14.63 1.38
CA ILE A 290 -1.33 -14.69 2.32
C ILE A 290 -1.86 -14.76 3.76
N SER A 291 -2.92 -14.02 4.04
CA SER A 291 -3.58 -14.00 5.35
C SER A 291 -5.08 -13.90 5.15
N ALA A 292 -5.86 -14.76 5.81
CA ALA A 292 -7.32 -14.75 5.70
C ALA A 292 -7.98 -13.58 6.44
N THR A 293 -7.25 -12.90 7.35
CA THR A 293 -7.82 -11.86 8.22
C THR A 293 -6.96 -10.60 8.31
N SER A 294 -5.78 -10.57 7.67
CA SER A 294 -4.85 -9.43 7.75
C SER A 294 -4.63 -8.97 9.19
N CYS A 295 -4.40 -9.92 10.10
CA CYS A 295 -4.25 -9.67 11.54
C CYS A 295 -5.43 -8.94 12.22
N GLY A 296 -6.63 -9.07 11.67
CA GLY A 296 -7.85 -8.42 12.18
C GLY A 296 -8.16 -7.07 11.53
N GLY A 297 -7.37 -6.64 10.56
CA GLY A 297 -7.57 -5.38 9.83
C GLY A 297 -7.85 -5.57 8.35
N GLN A 298 -7.52 -4.55 7.58
CA GLN A 298 -7.59 -4.50 6.12
C GLN A 298 -6.21 -4.12 5.55
N PRO A 299 -5.69 -4.81 4.52
CA PRO A 299 -4.44 -4.40 3.87
C PRO A 299 -4.66 -3.10 3.09
N ARG A 300 -3.65 -2.22 3.04
CA ARG A 300 -3.70 -0.95 2.29
C ARG A 300 -2.71 -0.86 1.15
N THR A 301 -1.43 -0.96 1.48
CA THR A 301 -0.33 -0.77 0.55
C THR A 301 0.92 -1.48 1.03
N VAL A 302 1.94 -1.52 0.19
CA VAL A 302 3.27 -2.03 0.53
C VAL A 302 4.23 -0.87 0.66
N SER A 303 4.92 -0.81 1.79
CA SER A 303 6.02 0.13 2.03
C SER A 303 7.35 -0.61 1.97
N VAL A 304 8.29 -0.17 1.14
CA VAL A 304 9.64 -0.74 1.11
C VAL A 304 10.57 0.14 1.96
N VAL A 305 11.03 -0.38 3.09
CA VAL A 305 11.86 0.33 4.06
C VAL A 305 13.12 -0.47 4.33
N ASP A 306 14.29 0.17 4.13
CA ASP A 306 15.60 -0.49 4.23
C ASP A 306 15.71 -1.79 3.40
N GLY A 307 15.03 -1.82 2.24
CA GLY A 307 14.98 -2.97 1.34
C GLY A 307 13.98 -4.07 1.74
N GLN A 308 13.32 -3.96 2.89
CA GLN A 308 12.25 -4.87 3.32
C GLN A 308 10.89 -4.35 2.86
N ALA A 309 10.09 -5.19 2.22
CA ALA A 309 8.68 -4.90 1.95
C ALA A 309 7.81 -5.14 3.20
N TRP A 310 6.94 -4.19 3.52
CA TRP A 310 6.02 -4.24 4.65
C TRP A 310 4.59 -4.05 4.16
N GLN A 311 3.71 -5.00 4.49
CA GLN A 311 2.28 -4.85 4.32
C GLN A 311 1.75 -3.88 5.37
N GLY A 312 1.29 -2.71 4.96
CA GLY A 312 0.51 -1.82 5.81
C GLY A 312 -0.92 -2.35 5.97
N ILE A 313 -1.40 -2.43 7.20
CA ILE A 313 -2.72 -2.91 7.57
C ILE A 313 -3.36 -1.89 8.51
N ASP A 314 -4.52 -1.37 8.16
CA ASP A 314 -5.35 -0.61 9.09
C ASP A 314 -6.17 -1.59 9.93
N LEU A 315 -6.07 -1.47 11.25
CA LEU A 315 -6.88 -2.22 12.22
C LEU A 315 -8.19 -1.45 12.46
N TRP A 316 -8.99 -1.32 11.39
CA TRP A 316 -10.27 -0.61 11.41
C TRP A 316 -11.20 -1.13 12.52
N THR A 317 -11.98 -0.22 13.08
CA THR A 317 -12.95 -0.52 14.13
C THR A 317 -14.35 -0.83 13.57
N GLY A 318 -14.59 -0.53 12.28
CA GLY A 318 -15.88 -0.68 11.62
C GLY A 318 -16.80 0.52 11.83
N GLU A 319 -16.26 1.62 12.33
CA GLU A 319 -17.01 2.83 12.66
C GLU A 319 -16.82 3.87 11.55
N ALA A 320 -17.78 4.78 11.39
CA ALA A 320 -17.63 5.86 10.40
C ALA A 320 -16.46 6.81 10.73
N ASN A 321 -16.09 6.92 12.01
CA ASN A 321 -14.90 7.66 12.47
C ASN A 321 -13.88 6.64 13.01
N GLU A 322 -12.71 6.62 12.39
CA GLU A 322 -11.67 5.62 12.66
C GLU A 322 -10.48 6.19 13.45
N THR A 323 -10.64 7.29 14.20
CA THR A 323 -9.58 7.91 15.02
C THR A 323 -8.90 6.92 15.98
N ARG A 324 -9.60 5.85 16.37
CA ARG A 324 -9.11 4.83 17.31
C ARG A 324 -8.56 3.57 16.62
N ALA A 325 -8.59 3.50 15.29
CA ALA A 325 -8.02 2.38 14.57
C ALA A 325 -6.52 2.28 14.84
N GLY A 326 -6.01 1.07 14.90
CA GLY A 326 -4.57 0.84 14.96
C GLY A 326 -3.98 0.71 13.55
N LEU A 327 -2.66 0.69 13.48
CA LEU A 327 -1.91 0.28 12.30
C LEU A 327 -1.08 -0.93 12.65
N HIS A 328 -0.93 -1.82 11.70
CA HIS A 328 -0.03 -2.95 11.77
C HIS A 328 0.82 -3.02 10.50
N PHE A 329 2.11 -3.23 10.66
CA PHE A 329 3.06 -3.42 9.57
C PHE A 329 3.65 -4.82 9.68
N GLU A 330 3.22 -5.69 8.77
CA GLU A 330 3.69 -7.07 8.70
C GLU A 330 4.78 -7.18 7.62
N PRO A 331 5.95 -7.78 7.93
CA PRO A 331 7.00 -7.97 6.93
C PRO A 331 6.59 -9.01 5.88
N LEU A 332 6.61 -8.60 4.62
CA LEU A 332 6.44 -9.50 3.48
C LEU A 332 7.79 -10.17 3.18
N THR A 333 8.12 -11.21 3.96
CA THR A 333 9.37 -11.96 3.75
C THR A 333 9.13 -13.13 2.83
N TYR A 334 9.71 -13.08 1.63
CA TYR A 334 9.62 -14.18 0.68
C TYR A 334 10.16 -15.48 1.30
N GLN A 335 9.37 -16.54 1.16
CA GLN A 335 9.80 -17.90 1.42
C GLN A 335 9.40 -18.75 0.22
N PRO A 336 10.29 -19.59 -0.33
CA PRO A 336 9.92 -20.49 -1.41
C PRO A 336 8.66 -21.30 -1.03
N PRO A 337 7.63 -21.34 -1.89
CA PRO A 337 6.39 -22.03 -1.57
C PRO A 337 6.67 -23.47 -1.17
N ARG A 338 5.96 -23.95 -0.15
CA ARG A 338 5.95 -25.37 0.21
C ARG A 338 4.66 -25.98 -0.32
N GLY A 339 4.81 -27.08 -1.05
CA GLY A 339 3.73 -27.73 -1.78
C GLY A 339 3.55 -27.14 -3.18
N THR A 340 3.33 -28.02 -4.16
CA THR A 340 2.97 -27.69 -5.54
C THR A 340 1.54 -28.14 -5.81
N ALA A 341 0.90 -27.50 -6.79
CA ALA A 341 -0.43 -27.90 -7.21
C ALA A 341 -0.46 -29.39 -7.62
N GLY A 342 -1.15 -30.22 -6.82
CA GLY A 342 -1.36 -31.64 -7.14
C GLY A 342 -0.41 -32.63 -6.43
N ASP A 343 0.49 -32.16 -5.57
CA ASP A 343 1.40 -33.05 -4.81
C ASP A 343 0.81 -33.62 -3.52
N GLY A 344 -0.42 -33.24 -3.17
CA GLY A 344 -1.11 -33.66 -1.95
C GLY A 344 -0.66 -32.93 -0.68
N GLY A 345 0.27 -31.99 -0.77
CA GLY A 345 0.71 -31.14 0.33
C GLY A 345 -0.25 -29.98 0.62
N LEU A 346 -0.17 -29.44 1.84
CA LEU A 346 -0.85 -28.18 2.18
C LEU A 346 -0.16 -27.05 1.41
N TRP A 347 -0.94 -26.25 0.69
CA TRP A 347 -0.43 -25.07 0.01
C TRP A 347 -0.05 -23.99 1.02
N HIS A 348 1.17 -23.47 0.92
CA HIS A 348 1.60 -22.27 1.62
C HIS A 348 1.92 -21.16 0.60
N PRO A 349 1.45 -19.92 0.82
CA PRO A 349 1.85 -18.79 0.00
C PRO A 349 3.38 -18.58 0.06
N PRO A 350 3.98 -17.87 -0.92
CA PRO A 350 5.42 -17.65 -1.01
C PRO A 350 5.94 -16.63 0.01
N PHE A 351 5.37 -16.60 1.21
CA PHE A 351 5.67 -15.64 2.26
C PHE A 351 5.70 -16.34 3.61
N ALA A 352 6.47 -15.79 4.54
CA ALA A 352 6.35 -16.12 5.94
C ALA A 352 4.90 -15.89 6.41
N ASP A 353 4.41 -16.74 7.31
CA ASP A 353 3.11 -16.54 7.95
C ASP A 353 3.08 -15.19 8.68
N PHE A 354 1.94 -14.52 8.65
CA PHE A 354 1.75 -13.25 9.35
C PHE A 354 1.83 -13.45 10.87
N HIS A 355 2.54 -12.56 11.56
CA HIS A 355 2.77 -12.57 13.00
C HIS A 355 1.72 -11.75 13.73
N CYS A 356 0.47 -12.19 13.65
CA CYS A 356 -0.63 -11.53 14.33
C CYS A 356 -0.55 -11.80 15.85
N THR A 357 -0.06 -10.83 16.63
CA THR A 357 0.02 -10.97 18.10
C THR A 357 -1.38 -11.06 18.74
N ASP A 358 -1.62 -12.16 19.46
CA ASP A 358 -2.79 -12.51 20.26
C ASP A 358 -4.19 -12.29 19.63
N GLN A 359 -4.49 -13.09 18.62
CA GLN A 359 -5.85 -13.50 18.26
C GLN A 359 -6.36 -14.68 19.13
N ARG A 360 -5.87 -14.86 20.37
CA ARG A 360 -6.33 -15.93 21.29
C ARG A 360 -7.81 -15.82 21.73
N SER A 361 -8.59 -14.94 21.11
CA SER A 361 -10.03 -14.77 21.37
C SER A 361 -10.94 -15.01 20.17
N ALA A 362 -10.42 -15.21 18.95
CA ALA A 362 -11.25 -15.57 17.80
C ALA A 362 -11.23 -17.10 17.60
N GLY A 363 -12.04 -17.79 18.40
CA GLY A 363 -12.24 -19.22 18.25
C GLY A 363 -12.87 -19.58 16.90
N GLN A 364 -12.40 -20.71 16.35
CA GLN A 364 -13.02 -21.54 15.32
C GLN A 364 -13.33 -20.89 13.97
N HIS A 365 -12.80 -21.51 12.90
CA HIS A 365 -13.27 -21.45 11.52
C HIS A 365 -14.64 -20.78 11.35
N GLY A 366 -14.62 -19.49 11.01
CA GLY A 366 -15.81 -18.73 10.68
C GLY A 366 -16.47 -19.35 9.46
N ARG A 367 -17.58 -20.06 9.68
CA ARG A 367 -18.57 -20.31 8.63
C ARG A 367 -19.00 -18.95 8.09
N ARG A 368 -18.82 -18.77 6.77
CA ARG A 368 -19.41 -17.66 6.01
C ARG A 368 -20.89 -17.55 6.37
N GLY A 369 -21.28 -16.43 6.97
CA GLY A 369 -22.66 -16.01 7.02
C GLY A 369 -23.01 -15.40 5.67
N ASP A 370 -24.00 -15.97 5.00
CA ASP A 370 -24.60 -15.39 3.80
C ASP A 370 -25.21 -14.03 4.17
N ALA A 371 -24.64 -12.95 3.62
CA ALA A 371 -25.28 -11.65 3.57
C ALA A 371 -25.80 -11.44 2.15
N ARG A 372 -27.11 -11.22 2.05
CA ARG A 372 -27.82 -10.77 0.84
C ARG A 372 -27.64 -9.30 0.60
#